data_AF-A0A3D0RCC7-F1
#
_entry.id   AF-A0A3D0RCC7-F1
#
_cell.length_a   1.000
_cell.length_b   1.000
_cell.length_c   1.000
_cell.angle_alpha   90.00
_cell.angle_beta   90.00
_cell.angle_gamma   90.00
#
_symmetry.space_group_name_H-M   'P 1'
#
loop_
_entity.id
_entity.type
_entity.pdbx_description
1 polymer ?
#
loop_
_entity_poly.entity_id
_entity_poly.type
_entity_poly.pdbx_seq_one_letter_code
_entity_poly.pdbx_strand_id
1 'polypeptide(L)' 'MAQDCIVNIEDCGTSNGLTVRAVMSGSEVVDSLYDRILGRIMAEDLVDIGTGEVIVAAGEMVTEEH' A
#
# COMPACT_ATOMS: atom_id res chain seq x y z
N MET A 1 -6.64 14.58 -17.08
CA MET A 1 -7.46 15.70 -16.55
C MET A 1 -7.96 15.29 -15.18
N ALA A 2 -7.83 16.15 -14.18
CA ALA A 2 -8.22 15.88 -12.78
C ALA A 2 -8.77 17.16 -12.10
N GLN A 3 -9.33 18.09 -12.90
CA GLN A 3 -9.72 19.42 -12.43
C GLN A 3 -10.95 19.38 -11.50
N ASP A 4 -11.82 18.39 -11.67
CA ASP A 4 -13.05 18.21 -10.89
C ASP A 4 -12.96 17.01 -9.94
N CYS A 5 -11.76 16.70 -9.42
CA CYS A 5 -11.53 15.62 -8.46
C CYS A 5 -11.31 16.20 -7.06
N ILE A 6 -12.22 15.89 -6.13
CA ILE A 6 -12.13 16.28 -4.71
C ILE A 6 -12.38 15.05 -3.82
N VAL A 7 -11.74 15.03 -2.64
CA VAL A 7 -12.00 14.01 -1.61
C VAL A 7 -13.27 14.40 -0.87
N ASN A 8 -14.31 13.55 -0.94
CA ASN A 8 -15.64 13.85 -0.40
C ASN A 8 -16.02 12.99 0.81
N ILE A 9 -15.35 11.85 1.00
CA ILE A 9 -15.57 10.90 2.09
C ILE A 9 -14.23 10.29 2.47
N GLU A 10 -14.06 9.92 3.74
CA GLU A 10 -12.81 9.34 4.25
C GLU A 10 -12.64 7.87 3.81
N ASP A 11 -13.71 7.08 3.91
CA ASP A 11 -13.73 5.69 3.45
C ASP A 11 -14.97 5.43 2.57
N CYS A 12 -14.74 4.85 1.40
CA CYS A 12 -15.80 4.44 0.48
C CYS A 12 -16.23 2.97 0.65
N GLY A 13 -15.57 2.22 1.53
CA GLY A 13 -15.87 0.82 1.87
C GLY A 13 -15.50 -0.19 0.78
N THR A 14 -14.64 0.19 -0.17
CA THR A 14 -14.20 -0.72 -1.24
C THR A 14 -13.24 -1.78 -0.70
N SER A 15 -13.43 -3.03 -1.14
CA SER A 15 -12.45 -4.12 -0.93
C SER A 15 -11.52 -4.32 -2.13
N ASN A 16 -11.68 -3.52 -3.19
CA ASN A 16 -10.81 -3.60 -4.36
C ASN A 16 -9.46 -2.95 -4.06
N GLY A 17 -8.39 -3.72 -4.23
CA GLY A 17 -7.01 -3.26 -4.13
C GLY A 17 -6.25 -3.39 -5.45
N LEU A 18 -5.03 -2.86 -5.47
CA LEU A 18 -4.06 -3.10 -6.54
C LEU A 18 -2.87 -3.87 -5.96
N THR A 19 -2.46 -4.95 -6.62
CA THR A 19 -1.21 -5.62 -6.27
C THR A 19 -0.02 -4.76 -6.67
N VAL A 20 0.78 -4.33 -5.68
CA VAL A 20 1.98 -3.51 -5.86
C VAL A 20 3.23 -4.37 -5.70
N ARG A 21 4.29 -4.06 -6.45
CA ARG A 21 5.61 -4.71 -6.37
C ARG A 21 6.70 -3.66 -6.55
N ALA A 22 7.94 -3.93 -6.14
CA ALA A 22 9.05 -3.07 -6.52
C ALA A 22 9.18 -2.98 -8.06
N VAL A 23 9.60 -1.82 -8.57
CA VAL A 23 9.89 -1.63 -10.00
C VAL A 23 11.34 -2.00 -10.24
N MET A 24 11.57 -2.90 -11.20
CA MET A 24 12.89 -3.45 -11.51
C MET A 24 13.30 -3.09 -12.94
N SER A 25 14.57 -2.72 -13.15
CA SER A 25 15.22 -2.59 -14.45
C SER A 25 16.32 -3.63 -14.56
N GLY A 26 15.99 -4.78 -15.15
CA GLY A 26 16.86 -5.96 -15.10
C GLY A 26 17.04 -6.43 -13.66
N SER A 27 18.25 -6.28 -13.12
CA SER A 27 18.61 -6.65 -11.75
C SER A 27 18.60 -5.47 -10.77
N GLU A 28 18.39 -4.25 -11.27
CA GLU A 28 18.43 -3.03 -10.47
C GLU A 28 17.03 -2.65 -9.99
N VAL A 29 16.91 -2.30 -8.71
CA VAL A 29 15.68 -1.74 -8.14
C VAL A 29 15.60 -0.26 -8.52
N VAL A 30 14.60 0.09 -9.33
CA VAL A 30 14.35 1.48 -9.75
C VAL A 30 13.49 2.21 -8.72
N ASP A 31 12.50 1.51 -8.18
CA ASP A 31 11.59 2.03 -7.16
C ASP A 31 11.27 0.90 -6.17
N SER A 32 11.57 1.12 -4.89
CA SER A 32 11.45 0.09 -3.87
C SER A 32 9.99 -0.22 -3.58
N LEU A 33 9.70 -1.38 -2.98
CA LEU A 33 8.32 -1.64 -2.54
C LEU A 33 7.89 -0.63 -1.46
N TYR A 34 8.80 -0.31 -0.53
CA TYR A 34 8.57 0.61 0.58
C TYR A 34 8.12 2.00 0.10
N ASP A 35 8.88 2.60 -0.83
CA ASP A 35 8.57 3.94 -1.36
C ASP A 35 7.21 3.99 -2.07
N ARG A 36 6.80 2.87 -2.69
CA ARG A 36 5.52 2.75 -3.39
C ARG A 36 4.32 2.60 -2.48
N ILE A 37 4.50 2.02 -1.29
CA ILE A 37 3.41 1.71 -0.36
C ILE A 37 3.30 2.72 0.80
N LEU A 38 4.35 3.50 1.08
CA LEU A 38 4.33 4.52 2.13
C LEU A 38 3.16 5.52 1.94
N GLY A 39 2.39 5.75 2.99
CA GLY A 39 1.21 6.63 2.97
C GLY A 39 0.00 6.07 2.21
N ARG A 40 0.01 4.79 1.82
CA ARG A 40 -1.16 4.08 1.26
C ARG A 40 -1.88 3.29 2.36
N ILE A 41 -3.16 3.06 2.14
CA ILE A 41 -4.00 2.18 2.97
C ILE A 41 -3.90 0.76 2.43
N MET A 42 -3.67 -0.24 3.30
CA MET A 42 -3.64 -1.64 2.89
C MET A 42 -5.04 -2.17 2.58
N ALA A 43 -5.18 -2.91 1.47
CA ALA A 43 -6.44 -3.55 1.08
C ALA A 43 -6.66 -4.91 1.77
N GLU A 44 -5.57 -5.56 2.18
CA GLU A 44 -5.52 -6.86 2.87
C GLU A 44 -4.42 -6.79 3.94
N ASP A 45 -4.48 -7.67 4.94
CA ASP A 45 -3.47 -7.71 6.01
C ASP A 45 -2.07 -7.99 5.44
N LEU A 46 -1.10 -7.16 5.83
CA LEU A 46 0.31 -7.41 5.59
C LEU A 46 0.85 -8.29 6.72
N VAL A 47 1.27 -9.50 6.40
CA VAL A 47 1.66 -10.52 7.38
C VAL A 47 3.12 -10.92 7.18
N ASP A 48 3.87 -11.03 8.28
CA ASP A 48 5.18 -11.67 8.26
C ASP A 48 5.01 -13.18 8.07
N ILE A 49 5.55 -13.72 6.98
CA ILE A 49 5.37 -15.14 6.62
C ILE A 49 6.12 -16.08 7.57
N GLY A 50 7.16 -15.58 8.26
CA GLY A 50 7.96 -16.34 9.21
C GLY A 50 7.32 -16.42 10.60
N THR A 51 6.77 -15.32 11.11
CA THR A 51 6.15 -15.27 12.45
C THR A 51 4.63 -15.46 12.43
N GLY A 52 3.98 -15.13 11.31
CA GLY A 52 2.52 -15.08 11.20
C GLY A 52 1.90 -13.83 11.82
N GLU A 53 2.71 -12.86 12.25
CA GLU A 53 2.23 -11.62 12.86
C GLU A 53 1.77 -10.64 11.78
N VAL A 54 0.66 -9.94 12.07
CA VAL A 54 0.16 -8.86 11.22
C VAL A 54 1.04 -7.64 11.47
N ILE A 55 1.74 -7.19 10.41
CA ILE A 55 2.58 -6.00 10.40
C ILE A 55 1.71 -4.75 10.24
N VAL A 56 0.80 -4.78 9.25
CA VAL A 56 -0.16 -3.69 8.96
C VAL A 56 -1.52 -4.32 8.68
N ALA A 57 -2.57 -3.88 9.36
CA ALA A 57 -3.91 -4.43 9.12
C ALA A 57 -4.56 -3.86 7.85
N ALA A 58 -5.52 -4.59 7.27
CA ALA A 58 -6.38 -4.05 6.22
C ALA A 58 -7.12 -2.79 6.72
N GLY A 59 -7.13 -1.74 5.89
CA GLY A 59 -7.70 -0.43 6.25
C GLY A 59 -6.74 0.49 7.03
N GLU A 60 -5.54 0.02 7.36
CA GLU A 60 -4.52 0.83 8.03
C GLU A 60 -3.53 1.47 7.05
N MET A 61 -3.04 2.65 7.40
CA MET A 61 -2.07 3.39 6.61
C MET A 61 -0.65 2.89 6.91
N VAL A 62 0.13 2.64 5.87
CA VAL A 62 1.56 2.34 6.01
C VAL A 62 2.31 3.62 6.37
N THR A 63 3.02 3.56 7.49
CA THR A 63 3.88 4.64 8.03
C THR A 63 5.33 4.19 8.09
N GLU A 64 6.24 5.11 8.44
CA GLU A 64 7.69 4.82 8.59
C GLU A 64 8.02 3.93 9.80
N GLU A 65 7.05 3.65 10.67
CA GLU A 65 7.25 2.84 11.88
C GLU A 65 7.00 1.34 11.66
N HIS A 66 6.43 0.96 10.51
CA HIS A 66 6.20 -0.42 10.09
C HIS A 66 7.43 -0.99 9.38
#